data_AF-A0A7C9RH32-F1
#
_entry.id   AF-A0A7C9RH32-F1
#
_cell.length_a   1.000
_cell.length_b   1.000
_cell.length_c   1.000
_cell.angle_alpha   90.00
_cell.angle_beta   90.00
_cell.angle_gamma   90.00
#
_symmetry.space_group_name_H-M   'P 1'
#
loop_
_entity.id
_entity.type
_entity.pdbx_description
1 polymer ?
#
loop_
_entity_poly.entity_id
_entity_poly.type
_entity_poly.pdbx_seq_one_letter_code
_entity_poly.pdbx_strand_id
1 'polypeptide(L)'
;MSNLAQFGEDLRLHLIRLQACLDHLNALFAANSIADQTEFTRRLNELNAVTKNFPSQAGELYKALHDGLEQQASLPPGTIAHWIDNRQTAQLHAHADIIEQLATIATELAALTALMAERTTMTAILARQEAMSVQIQFDERP
;
A
#
# COMPACT_ATOMS: atom_id res chain seq x y z
N MET A 1 -7.49 1.85 27.62
CA MET A 1 -6.29 1.81 26.76
C MET A 1 -6.11 3.20 26.17
N SER A 2 -4.89 3.72 26.04
CA SER A 2 -4.63 5.07 25.49
C SER A 2 -4.95 5.10 23.98
N ASN A 3 -5.54 6.19 23.47
CA ASN A 3 -5.87 6.36 22.04
C ASN A 3 -4.64 6.09 21.15
N LEU A 4 -3.45 6.51 21.58
CA LEU A 4 -2.21 6.30 20.83
C LEU A 4 -1.81 4.82 20.70
N ALA A 5 -2.13 4.00 21.71
CA ALA A 5 -1.85 2.56 21.65
C ALA A 5 -2.78 1.85 20.66
N GLN A 6 -4.05 2.27 20.59
CA GLN A 6 -5.00 1.75 19.61
C GLN A 6 -4.59 2.15 18.19
N PHE A 7 -4.26 3.43 17.98
CA PHE A 7 -3.73 3.93 16.71
C PHE A 7 -2.49 3.15 16.26
N GLY A 8 -1.56 2.86 17.18
CA GLY A 8 -0.38 2.06 16.90
C GLY A 8 -0.71 0.64 16.44
N GLU A 9 -1.67 -0.04 17.07
CA GLU A 9 -2.11 -1.38 16.65
C GLU A 9 -2.80 -1.37 15.29
N ASP A 10 -3.64 -0.38 15.03
CA ASP A 10 -4.34 -0.22 13.75
C ASP A 10 -3.33 -0.03 12.61
N LEU A 11 -2.32 0.83 12.82
CA LEU A 11 -1.21 1.00 11.87
C LEU A 11 -0.37 -0.27 11.68
N ARG A 12 -0.10 -1.00 12.76
CA ARG A 12 0.80 -2.17 12.75
C ARG A 12 0.31 -3.23 11.76
N LEU A 13 -0.99 -3.44 11.64
CA LEU A 13 -1.56 -4.38 10.67
C LEU A 13 -1.20 -4.01 9.22
N HIS A 14 -1.37 -2.74 8.86
CA HIS A 14 -1.05 -2.25 7.52
C HIS A 14 0.47 -2.28 7.24
N LEU A 15 1.28 -1.93 8.23
CA LEU A 15 2.74 -1.96 8.13
C LEU A 15 3.29 -3.38 7.94
N ILE A 16 2.78 -4.35 8.69
CA ILE A 16 3.18 -5.76 8.51
C ILE A 16 2.85 -6.25 7.10
N ARG A 17 1.65 -5.89 6.60
CA ARG A 17 1.24 -6.25 5.24
C ARG A 17 2.14 -5.60 4.19
N LEU A 18 2.44 -4.32 4.34
CA LEU A 18 3.36 -3.58 3.46
C LEU A 18 4.75 -4.23 3.46
N GLN A 19 5.31 -4.51 4.64
CA GLN A 19 6.61 -5.16 4.77
C GLN A 19 6.63 -6.52 4.05
N ALA A 20 5.63 -7.37 4.28
CA ALA A 20 5.56 -8.68 3.63
C ALA A 20 5.52 -8.57 2.09
N CYS A 21 4.82 -7.57 1.55
CA CYS A 21 4.80 -7.33 0.09
C CYS A 21 6.16 -6.88 -0.44
N LEU A 22 6.83 -5.97 0.27
CA LEU A 22 8.16 -5.47 -0.11
C LEU A 22 9.23 -6.57 -0.03
N ASP A 23 9.20 -7.39 1.02
CA ASP A 23 10.10 -8.52 1.18
C ASP A 23 9.92 -9.54 0.04
N HIS A 24 8.66 -9.82 -0.34
CA HIS A 24 8.39 -10.72 -1.45
C HIS A 24 8.85 -10.14 -2.79
N LEU A 25 8.57 -8.86 -3.06
CA LEU A 25 9.06 -8.17 -4.24
C LEU A 25 10.59 -8.27 -4.37
N ASN A 26 11.32 -8.07 -3.27
CA ASN A 26 12.77 -8.23 -3.25
C ASN A 26 13.20 -9.68 -3.52
N ALA A 27 12.50 -10.65 -2.93
CA ALA A 27 12.79 -12.07 -3.12
C ALA A 27 12.58 -12.53 -4.58
N LEU A 28 11.60 -11.96 -5.29
CA LEU A 28 11.34 -12.27 -6.71
C LEU A 28 12.55 -11.99 -7.60
N PHE A 29 13.37 -10.99 -7.27
CA PHE A 29 14.58 -10.66 -8.03
C PHE A 29 15.85 -11.34 -7.50
N ALA A 30 15.86 -11.79 -6.25
CA ALA A 30 16.97 -12.53 -5.66
C ALA A 30 17.02 -14.00 -6.13
N ALA A 31 15.86 -14.57 -6.47
CA ALA A 31 15.78 -15.90 -7.05
C ALA A 31 16.11 -15.86 -8.55
N ASN A 32 17.28 -16.38 -8.94
CA ASN A 32 17.72 -16.45 -10.35
C ASN A 32 16.83 -17.34 -11.25
N SER A 33 15.84 -18.04 -10.70
CA SER A 33 14.77 -18.68 -11.45
C SER A 33 13.51 -18.81 -10.58
N ILE A 34 12.34 -18.67 -11.21
CA ILE A 34 11.07 -19.12 -10.59
C ILE A 34 11.15 -20.65 -10.57
N ALA A 35 11.66 -21.21 -9.47
CA ALA A 35 11.86 -22.65 -9.32
C ALA A 35 10.52 -23.42 -9.28
N ASP A 36 9.42 -22.75 -8.92
CA ASP A 36 8.08 -23.33 -8.87
C ASP A 36 7.04 -22.43 -9.57
N GLN A 37 6.76 -22.73 -10.83
CA GLN A 37 5.78 -22.01 -11.65
C GLN A 37 4.34 -22.20 -11.15
N THR A 38 4.06 -23.30 -10.43
CA THR A 38 2.73 -23.61 -9.91
C THR A 38 2.42 -22.72 -8.71
N GLU A 39 3.36 -22.62 -7.78
CA GLU A 39 3.27 -21.72 -6.63
C GLU A 39 3.20 -20.25 -7.06
N PHE A 40 4.00 -19.89 -8.06
CA PHE A 40 3.98 -18.55 -8.64
C PHE A 40 2.61 -18.19 -9.24
N THR A 41 2.03 -19.10 -10.02
CA THR A 41 0.71 -18.91 -10.63
C THR A 41 -0.40 -18.85 -9.57
N ARG A 42 -0.35 -19.72 -8.56
CA ARG A 42 -1.28 -19.71 -7.42
C ARG A 42 -1.27 -18.35 -6.73
N ARG A 43 -0.08 -17.84 -6.40
CA ARG A 43 0.08 -16.55 -5.72
C ARG A 43 -0.40 -15.39 -6.58
N LEU A 44 -0.11 -15.39 -7.88
CA LEU A 44 -0.62 -14.38 -8.80
C LEU A 44 -2.15 -14.38 -8.86
N ASN A 45 -2.79 -15.55 -8.83
CA ASN A 45 -4.25 -15.66 -8.78
C ASN A 45 -4.84 -15.09 -7.48
N GLU A 46 -4.18 -15.32 -6.34
CA GLU A 46 -4.57 -14.70 -5.06
C GLU A 46 -4.49 -13.17 -5.12
N LEU A 47 -3.38 -12.65 -5.66
CA LEU A 47 -3.20 -11.21 -5.84
C LEU A 47 -4.25 -10.64 -6.81
N ASN A 48 -4.57 -11.33 -7.89
CA ASN A 48 -5.64 -10.93 -8.81
C ASN A 48 -7.00 -10.84 -8.11
N ALA A 49 -7.32 -11.80 -7.23
CA ALA A 49 -8.56 -11.78 -6.46
C ALA A 49 -8.60 -10.59 -5.47
N VAL A 50 -7.50 -10.35 -4.75
CA VAL A 50 -7.39 -9.28 -3.76
C VAL A 50 -7.39 -7.89 -4.42
N THR A 51 -6.73 -7.75 -5.58
CA THR A 51 -6.61 -6.46 -6.29
C THR A 51 -7.80 -6.14 -7.20
N LYS A 52 -8.77 -7.06 -7.36
CA LYS A 52 -9.96 -6.83 -8.20
C LYS A 52 -10.76 -5.60 -7.77
N ASN A 53 -10.87 -5.37 -6.47
CA ASN A 53 -11.60 -4.23 -5.89
C ASN A 53 -10.69 -3.04 -5.57
N PHE A 54 -9.39 -3.16 -5.85
CA PHE A 54 -8.42 -2.11 -5.54
C PHE A 54 -8.76 -0.77 -6.20
N PRO A 55 -9.10 -0.68 -7.50
CA PRO A 55 -9.25 0.62 -8.15
C PRO A 55 -10.34 1.50 -7.53
N SER A 56 -11.45 0.89 -7.09
CA SER A 56 -12.52 1.62 -6.40
C SER A 56 -12.09 2.03 -4.98
N GLN A 57 -11.55 1.09 -4.20
CA GLN A 57 -11.14 1.35 -2.81
C GLN A 57 -10.00 2.38 -2.74
N ALA A 58 -9.00 2.26 -3.61
CA ALA A 58 -7.88 3.19 -3.67
C ALA A 58 -8.30 4.58 -4.14
N GLY A 59 -9.26 4.69 -5.06
CA GLY A 59 -9.81 5.98 -5.49
C GLY A 59 -10.50 6.72 -4.34
N GLU A 60 -11.30 6.02 -3.55
CA GLU A 60 -11.96 6.57 -2.36
C GLU A 60 -10.95 6.99 -1.29
N LEU A 61 -9.99 6.12 -0.97
CA LEU A 61 -8.96 6.42 0.02
C LEU A 61 -8.06 7.59 -0.42
N TYR A 62 -7.67 7.64 -1.70
CA TYR A 62 -6.85 8.74 -2.22
C TYR A 62 -7.58 10.08 -2.13
N LYS A 63 -8.86 10.09 -2.49
CA LYS A 63 -9.70 11.28 -2.36
C LYS A 63 -9.83 11.70 -0.89
N ALA A 64 -10.16 10.77 0.01
CA ALA A 64 -10.29 11.06 1.43
C ALA A 64 -8.98 11.62 2.04
N LEU A 65 -7.83 11.04 1.66
CA LEU A 65 -6.52 11.54 2.08
C LEU A 65 -6.25 12.94 1.54
N HIS A 66 -6.50 13.17 0.25
CA HIS A 66 -6.26 14.45 -0.39
C HIS A 66 -7.14 15.56 0.21
N ASP A 67 -8.46 15.34 0.26
CA ASP A 67 -9.43 16.29 0.82
C ASP A 67 -9.09 16.61 2.29
N GLY A 68 -8.71 15.59 3.07
CA GLY A 68 -8.32 15.76 4.47
C GLY A 68 -7.00 16.53 4.65
N LEU A 69 -5.98 16.26 3.81
CA LEU A 69 -4.72 17.01 3.83
C LEU A 69 -4.92 18.47 3.41
N GLU A 70 -5.75 18.73 2.39
CA GLU A 70 -6.11 20.09 2.00
C GLU A 70 -6.85 20.83 3.13
N GLN A 71 -7.79 20.15 3.81
CA GLN A 71 -8.47 20.72 4.96
C GLN A 71 -7.48 21.08 6.08
N GLN A 72 -6.51 20.21 6.40
CA GLN A 72 -5.48 20.53 7.40
C GLN A 72 -4.56 21.66 6.95
N ALA A 73 -4.20 21.71 5.67
CA ALA A 73 -3.36 22.78 5.11
C ALA A 73 -4.09 24.14 5.06
N SER A 74 -5.43 24.13 5.02
CA SER A 74 -6.26 25.35 5.03
C SER A 74 -6.35 26.02 6.40
N LEU A 75 -5.90 25.37 7.48
CA LEU A 75 -5.89 25.95 8.81
C LEU A 75 -4.97 27.19 8.83
N PRO A 76 -5.46 28.34 9.34
CA PRO A 76 -4.64 29.54 9.44
C PRO A 76 -3.36 29.29 10.24
N PRO A 77 -2.22 29.90 9.84
CA PRO A 77 -1.00 29.83 10.62
C PRO A 77 -1.24 30.29 12.07
N GLY A 78 -0.79 29.50 13.04
CA GLY A 78 -0.94 29.80 14.46
C GLY A 78 -2.27 29.37 15.10
N THR A 79 -3.21 28.78 14.34
CA THR A 79 -4.46 28.25 14.91
C THR A 79 -4.22 27.22 16.01
N ILE A 80 -3.28 26.28 15.80
CA ILE A 80 -2.94 25.27 16.81
C ILE A 80 -2.32 25.93 18.05
N ALA A 81 -1.42 26.90 17.87
CA ALA A 81 -0.81 27.64 18.99
C ALA A 81 -1.89 28.39 19.80
N HIS A 82 -2.84 29.03 19.11
CA HIS A 82 -3.98 29.67 19.75
C HIS A 82 -4.84 28.69 20.55
N TRP A 83 -5.08 27.47 20.04
CA TRP A 83 -5.80 26.43 20.79
C TRP A 83 -5.04 25.99 22.04
N ILE A 84 -3.72 25.86 21.95
CA ILE A 84 -2.85 25.51 23.09
C ILE A 84 -2.93 26.60 24.17
N ASP A 85 -2.72 27.86 23.77
CA ASP A 85 -2.69 29.01 24.69
C ASP A 85 -4.04 29.17 25.43
N ASN A 86 -5.14 28.89 24.74
CA ASN A 86 -6.49 28.96 25.30
C ASN A 86 -7.00 27.64 25.89
N ARG A 87 -6.16 26.61 25.99
CA ARG A 87 -6.51 25.27 26.51
C ARG A 87 -7.77 24.68 25.87
N GLN A 88 -7.90 24.87 24.56
CA GLN A 88 -8.97 24.34 23.73
C GLN A 88 -8.78 22.84 23.47
N THR A 89 -8.91 22.03 24.52
CA THR A 89 -8.57 20.61 24.50
C THR A 89 -9.41 19.80 23.53
N ALA A 90 -10.69 20.14 23.36
CA ALA A 90 -11.57 19.47 22.40
C ALA A 90 -11.08 19.66 20.95
N GLN A 91 -10.67 20.87 20.59
CA GLN A 91 -10.11 21.17 19.27
C GLN A 91 -8.79 20.44 19.04
N LEU A 92 -7.92 20.39 20.05
CA LEU A 92 -6.65 19.69 19.99
C LEU A 92 -6.83 18.18 19.82
N HIS A 93 -7.79 17.57 20.52
CA HIS A 93 -8.12 16.15 20.36
C HIS A 93 -8.69 15.87 18.97
N ALA A 94 -9.67 16.66 18.51
CA ALA A 94 -10.24 16.48 17.17
C ALA A 94 -9.18 16.62 16.07
N HIS A 95 -8.23 17.54 16.22
CA HIS A 95 -7.12 17.70 15.29
C HIS A 95 -6.19 16.48 15.30
N ALA A 96 -5.85 15.95 16.48
CA ALA A 96 -5.05 14.73 16.59
C ALA A 96 -5.77 13.54 15.94
N ASP A 97 -7.06 13.34 16.23
CA ASP A 97 -7.87 12.25 15.67
C ASP A 97 -7.90 12.31 14.13
N ILE A 98 -8.01 13.51 13.54
CA ILE A 98 -7.97 13.69 12.08
C ILE A 98 -6.60 13.30 11.52
N ILE A 99 -5.50 13.75 12.14
CA ILE A 99 -4.15 13.40 11.68
C ILE A 99 -3.90 11.89 11.78
N GLU A 100 -4.33 11.27 12.87
CA GLU A 100 -4.26 9.81 13.06
C GLU A 100 -5.04 9.08 11.96
N GLN A 101 -6.26 9.51 11.66
CA GLN A 101 -7.06 8.94 10.58
C GLN A 101 -6.36 9.08 9.21
N LEU A 102 -5.79 10.25 8.90
CA LEU A 102 -5.06 10.47 7.64
C LEU A 102 -3.81 9.60 7.54
N ALA A 103 -3.09 9.40 8.65
CA ALA A 103 -1.94 8.49 8.70
C ALA A 103 -2.34 7.03 8.44
N THR A 104 -3.46 6.58 9.01
CA THR A 104 -4.01 5.24 8.74
C THR A 104 -4.38 5.07 7.27
N ILE A 105 -5.11 6.03 6.69
CA ILE A 105 -5.50 6.01 5.27
C ILE A 105 -4.25 5.97 4.37
N ALA A 106 -3.24 6.80 4.65
CA ALA A 106 -1.99 6.83 3.88
C ALA A 106 -1.25 5.49 3.93
N THR A 107 -1.22 4.84 5.10
CA THR A 107 -0.55 3.55 5.29
C THR A 107 -1.33 2.41 4.61
N GLU A 108 -2.66 2.44 4.67
CA GLU A 108 -3.50 1.50 3.93
C GLU A 108 -3.29 1.63 2.42
N LEU A 109 -3.30 2.86 1.88
CA LEU A 109 -2.99 3.13 0.48
C LEU A 109 -1.61 2.59 0.10
N ALA A 110 -0.58 2.84 0.91
CA ALA A 110 0.76 2.32 0.65
C ALA A 110 0.79 0.79 0.59
N ALA A 111 0.14 0.10 1.53
CA ALA A 111 0.06 -1.36 1.53
C ALA A 111 -0.69 -1.91 0.30
N LEU A 112 -1.78 -1.27 -0.09
CA LEU A 112 -2.56 -1.67 -1.26
C LEU A 112 -1.77 -1.41 -2.56
N THR A 113 -1.07 -0.29 -2.68
CA THR A 113 -0.20 0.02 -3.83
C THR A 113 0.98 -0.96 -3.93
N ALA A 114 1.56 -1.37 -2.81
CA ALA A 114 2.60 -2.40 -2.80
C ALA A 114 2.11 -3.74 -3.36
N LEU A 115 0.87 -4.15 -3.05
CA LEU A 115 0.26 -5.36 -3.64
C LEU A 115 0.05 -5.23 -5.14
N MET A 116 -0.35 -4.06 -5.63
CA MET A 116 -0.42 -3.83 -7.08
C MET A 116 0.95 -3.95 -7.74
N ALA A 117 1.99 -3.41 -7.09
CA ALA A 117 3.35 -3.50 -7.57
C ALA A 117 3.83 -4.97 -7.60
N GLU A 118 3.54 -5.74 -6.56
CA GLU A 118 3.80 -7.20 -6.49
C GLU A 118 3.13 -7.92 -7.66
N ARG A 119 1.81 -7.75 -7.83
CA ARG A 119 1.05 -8.34 -8.95
C ARG A 119 1.64 -7.99 -10.31
N THR A 120 1.91 -6.70 -10.53
CA THR A 120 2.40 -6.20 -11.82
C THR A 120 3.79 -6.75 -12.12
N THR A 121 4.65 -6.81 -11.10
CA THR A 121 5.99 -7.39 -11.20
C THR A 121 5.92 -8.87 -11.54
N MET A 122 5.09 -9.64 -10.83
CA MET A 122 4.91 -11.06 -11.12
C MET A 122 4.40 -11.30 -12.55
N THR A 123 3.45 -10.48 -13.00
CA THR A 123 2.93 -10.52 -14.38
C THR A 123 4.03 -10.24 -15.41
N ALA A 124 4.89 -9.24 -15.14
CA ALA A 124 6.01 -8.91 -16.02
C ALA A 124 7.04 -10.05 -16.10
N ILE A 125 7.31 -10.75 -14.99
CA ILE A 125 8.22 -11.89 -14.99
C ILE A 125 7.67 -13.02 -15.86
N LEU A 126 6.38 -13.38 -15.72
CA LEU A 126 5.76 -14.42 -16.57
C LEU A 126 5.80 -14.04 -18.05
N ALA A 127 5.42 -12.81 -18.38
CA ALA A 127 5.45 -12.33 -19.77
C ALA A 127 6.87 -12.41 -20.37
N ARG A 128 7.91 -12.14 -19.57
CA ARG A 128 9.30 -12.29 -20.02
C ARG A 128 9.67 -13.76 -20.23
N GLN A 129 9.26 -14.66 -19.34
CA GLN A 129 9.52 -16.10 -19.48
C GLN A 129 8.82 -16.69 -20.71
N GLU A 130 7.57 -16.29 -20.97
CA GLU A 130 6.85 -16.68 -22.18
C GLU A 130 7.55 -16.19 -23.46
N ALA A 131 8.03 -14.94 -23.47
CA ALA A 131 8.79 -14.42 -24.60
C ALA A 131 10.10 -15.21 -24.84
N MET A 132 10.81 -15.59 -23.78
CA MET A 132 12.04 -16.38 -23.88
C MET A 132 11.79 -17.80 -24.37
N SER A 133 10.74 -18.48 -23.90
CA SER A 133 10.42 -19.83 -24.35
C SER A 133 10.05 -19.89 -25.82
N VAL A 134 9.34 -18.87 -26.32
CA VAL A 134 9.05 -18.70 -27.74
C VAL A 134 10.34 -18.48 -28.54
N GLN A 135 11.25 -17.64 -28.07
CA GLN A 135 12.51 -17.34 -28.77
C GLN A 135 13.40 -18.60 -28.92
N ILE A 136 13.52 -19.41 -27.87
CA ILE A 136 14.27 -20.67 -27.92
C ILE A 136 13.66 -21.64 -28.97
N GLN A 137 12.33 -21.73 -29.04
CA GLN A 137 11.65 -22.58 -30.04
C GLN A 137 11.87 -22.09 -31.48
N PHE A 138 12.09 -20.80 -31.69
CA PHE A 138 12.38 -20.23 -33.01
C PHE A 138 13.86 -20.42 -33.40
N ASP A 139 14.80 -20.32 -32.46
CA ASP A 139 16.22 -20.57 -32.70
C ASP A 139 16.55 -22.06 -32.94
N GLU A 140 15.67 -22.97 -32.49
CA GLU A 140 15.78 -24.43 -32.69
C GLU A 140 15.13 -24.94 -33.99
N ARG A 141 14.52 -24.08 -34.82
CA ARG A 141 14.00 -24.49 -36.14
C ARG A 141 15.11 -24.47 -37.19
N PRO A 142 15.36 -25.59 -37.92
CA PRO A 142 16.44 -25.71 -38.91
C PRO A 142 16.20 -24.89 -40.18
#